data_AF-A0A2E8SW33-F1
#
_entry.id   AF-A0A2E8SW33-F1
#
_cell.length_a   1.000
_cell.length_b   1.000
_cell.length_c   1.000
_cell.angle_alpha   90.00
_cell.angle_beta   90.00
_cell.angle_gamma   90.00
#
_symmetry.space_group_name_H-M   'P 1'
#
loop_
_entity.id
_entity.type
_entity.pdbx_description
1 polymer ?
#
loop_
_entity_poly.entity_id
_entity_poly.type
_entity_poly.pdbx_seq_one_letter_code
_entity_poly.pdbx_strand_id
1 'polypeptide(L)'
;MLVEPGYAEALLSDVKSAWMVEEWTEETTLRELEKDLDVLPGDVHHRVDLMGWLLAGAQHVLLTDDVFAEEHMGVVSALVQQLSVLQQRVRHGCKEDLLQLVNIRHVGRQRARELAALGMREPQDVLRMDASVKDKLLGQRGWGPVLLDKIFEEINRVLKRRASSTIEQPPSRADDAPLEGERSEHA
;
A
#
# COMPACT_ATOMS: atom_id res chain seq x y z
N MET A 1 -36.01 -16.83 -10.27
CA MET A 1 -35.01 -15.85 -10.76
C MET A 1 -34.11 -16.62 -11.71
N LEU A 2 -34.33 -16.50 -13.02
CA LEU A 2 -33.60 -17.25 -14.03
C LEU A 2 -32.32 -16.46 -14.37
N VAL A 3 -31.23 -16.78 -13.68
CA VAL A 3 -29.91 -16.36 -14.11
C VAL A 3 -29.62 -17.12 -15.40
N GLU A 4 -29.34 -16.41 -16.50
CA GLU A 4 -28.87 -17.06 -17.73
C GLU A 4 -27.59 -17.85 -17.44
N PRO A 5 -27.41 -19.06 -18.01
CA PRO A 5 -26.26 -19.91 -17.71
C PRO A 5 -24.90 -19.20 -17.85
N GLY A 6 -24.76 -18.32 -18.85
CA GLY A 6 -23.54 -17.52 -19.04
C GLY A 6 -23.31 -16.45 -17.96
N TYR A 7 -24.37 -15.92 -17.34
CA TYR A 7 -24.24 -14.97 -16.23
C TYR A 7 -23.80 -15.67 -14.95
N ALA A 8 -24.29 -16.89 -14.67
CA ALA A 8 -23.82 -17.68 -13.54
C ALA A 8 -22.33 -18.03 -13.66
N GLU A 9 -21.87 -18.41 -14.85
CA GLU A 9 -20.47 -18.73 -15.10
C GLU A 9 -19.57 -17.49 -14.93
N ALA A 10 -20.01 -16.32 -15.42
CA ALA A 10 -19.32 -15.07 -15.21
C ALA A 10 -19.19 -14.72 -13.71
N LEU A 11 -20.27 -14.85 -12.94
CA LEU A 11 -20.24 -14.62 -11.49
C LEU A 11 -19.26 -15.57 -10.77
N LEU A 12 -19.22 -16.85 -11.16
CA LEU A 12 -18.26 -17.81 -10.58
C LEU A 12 -16.82 -17.45 -10.92
N SER A 13 -16.57 -16.97 -12.14
CA SER A 13 -15.26 -16.45 -12.55
C SER A 13 -14.83 -15.24 -11.71
N ASP A 14 -15.76 -14.31 -11.44
CA ASP A 14 -15.50 -13.15 -10.59
C ASP A 14 -15.20 -13.56 -9.14
N VAL A 15 -15.95 -14.51 -8.59
CA VAL A 15 -15.70 -15.06 -7.25
C VAL A 15 -14.32 -15.74 -7.16
N LYS A 16 -13.94 -16.55 -8.16
CA LYS A 16 -12.61 -17.16 -8.22
C LYS A 16 -11.51 -16.09 -8.26
N SER A 17 -11.75 -15.01 -9.00
CA SER A 17 -10.82 -13.89 -9.13
C SER A 17 -10.64 -13.14 -7.82
N ALA A 18 -11.75 -12.86 -7.12
CA ALA A 18 -11.73 -12.22 -5.81
C ALA A 18 -10.99 -13.09 -4.78
N TRP A 19 -11.28 -14.40 -4.75
CA TRP A 19 -10.61 -15.34 -3.85
C TRP A 19 -9.11 -15.43 -4.12
N MET A 20 -8.68 -15.47 -5.39
CA MET A 20 -7.27 -15.44 -5.74
C MET A 20 -6.56 -14.17 -5.23
N VAL A 21 -7.20 -13.00 -5.37
CA VAL A 21 -6.66 -11.73 -4.90
C VAL A 21 -6.59 -11.69 -3.38
N GLU A 22 -7.61 -12.24 -2.70
CA GLU A 22 -7.63 -12.38 -1.25
C GLU A 22 -6.45 -13.23 -0.75
N GLU A 23 -6.28 -14.44 -1.28
CA GLU A 23 -5.15 -15.34 -0.97
C GLU A 23 -3.80 -14.67 -1.26
N TRP A 24 -3.71 -13.94 -2.37
CA TRP A 24 -2.52 -13.15 -2.69
C TRP A 24 -2.19 -12.11 -1.61
N THR A 25 -3.20 -11.40 -1.09
CA THR A 25 -3.04 -10.43 0.01
C THR A 25 -2.84 -11.05 1.39
N GLU A 26 -3.22 -12.32 1.56
CA GLU A 26 -2.94 -13.13 2.76
C GLU A 26 -1.58 -13.83 2.72
N GLU A 27 -0.81 -13.56 1.67
CA GLU A 27 0.58 -13.98 1.45
C GLU A 27 0.80 -15.43 1.05
N THR A 28 -0.25 -16.05 0.53
CA THR A 28 -0.17 -17.36 -0.11
C THR A 28 0.84 -17.32 -1.25
N THR A 29 1.71 -18.34 -1.32
CA THR A 29 2.78 -18.38 -2.32
C THR A 29 2.20 -18.63 -3.70
N LEU A 30 2.89 -18.18 -4.76
CA LEU A 30 2.45 -18.43 -6.13
C LEU A 30 2.29 -19.93 -6.44
N ARG A 31 3.09 -20.78 -5.79
CA ARG A 31 3.01 -22.24 -5.94
C ARG A 31 1.77 -22.83 -5.27
N GLU A 32 1.38 -22.31 -4.12
CA GLU A 32 0.14 -22.71 -3.44
C GLU A 32 -1.08 -22.23 -4.23
N LEU A 33 -1.07 -20.99 -4.71
CA LEU A 33 -2.11 -20.47 -5.60
C LEU A 33 -2.27 -21.32 -6.87
N GLU A 34 -1.16 -21.68 -7.51
CA GLU A 34 -1.16 -22.55 -8.69
C GLU A 34 -1.76 -23.93 -8.39
N LYS A 35 -1.40 -24.51 -7.25
CA LYS A 35 -1.90 -25.83 -6.83
C LYS A 35 -3.38 -25.81 -6.47
N ASP A 36 -3.83 -24.81 -5.71
CA ASP A 36 -5.15 -24.81 -5.08
C ASP A 36 -6.22 -24.15 -5.97
N LEU A 37 -5.85 -23.17 -6.79
CA LEU A 37 -6.76 -22.41 -7.66
C LEU A 37 -6.52 -22.66 -9.15
N ASP A 38 -5.51 -23.43 -9.55
CA ASP A 38 -5.17 -23.68 -10.96
C ASP A 38 -4.99 -22.36 -11.73
N VAL A 39 -4.14 -21.49 -11.19
CA VAL A 39 -3.81 -20.17 -11.77
C VAL A 39 -2.31 -20.05 -11.98
N LEU A 40 -1.90 -19.55 -13.14
CA LEU A 40 -0.49 -19.35 -13.44
C LEU A 40 0.00 -18.04 -12.83
N PRO A 41 1.32 -17.90 -12.53
CA PRO A 41 1.87 -16.64 -12.03
C PRO A 41 1.57 -15.41 -12.89
N GLY A 42 1.48 -15.58 -14.21
CA GLY A 42 1.10 -14.51 -15.14
C GLY A 42 -0.35 -14.03 -14.93
N ASP A 43 -1.26 -14.96 -14.62
CA ASP A 43 -2.66 -14.64 -14.35
C ASP A 43 -2.79 -13.84 -13.05
N VAL A 44 -2.04 -14.22 -12.02
CA VAL A 44 -2.01 -13.50 -10.74
C VAL A 44 -1.54 -12.07 -10.96
N HIS A 45 -0.42 -11.87 -11.67
CA HIS A 45 0.09 -10.53 -11.98
C HIS A 45 -0.93 -9.70 -12.76
N HIS A 46 -1.54 -10.28 -13.79
CA HIS A 46 -2.55 -9.59 -14.60
C HIS A 46 -3.75 -9.16 -13.74
N ARG A 47 -4.27 -10.04 -12.88
CA ARG A 47 -5.41 -9.73 -12.00
C ARG A 47 -5.05 -8.70 -10.94
N VAL A 48 -3.86 -8.77 -10.35
CA VAL A 48 -3.38 -7.80 -9.37
C VAL A 48 -3.28 -6.40 -9.99
N ASP A 49 -2.73 -6.29 -11.20
CA ASP A 49 -2.64 -5.02 -11.92
C ASP A 49 -4.03 -4.46 -12.24
N LEU A 50 -4.93 -5.31 -12.74
CA LEU A 50 -6.31 -4.92 -13.02
C LEU A 50 -7.04 -4.44 -11.75
N MET A 51 -6.93 -5.17 -10.64
CA MET A 51 -7.53 -4.79 -9.36
C MET A 51 -6.96 -3.48 -8.83
N GLY A 52 -5.66 -3.25 -9.00
CA GLY A 52 -5.03 -1.97 -8.65
C GLY A 52 -5.65 -0.78 -9.38
N TRP A 53 -6.01 -0.95 -10.66
CA TRP A 53 -6.73 0.03 -11.46
C TRP A 53 -8.19 0.21 -11.04
N LEU A 54 -8.91 -0.90 -10.81
CA LEU A 54 -10.31 -0.85 -10.38
C LEU A 54 -10.47 -0.18 -9.01
N LEU A 55 -9.56 -0.47 -8.07
CA LEU A 55 -9.54 0.17 -6.75
C LEU A 55 -9.21 1.66 -6.82
N ALA A 56 -8.33 2.07 -7.75
CA ALA A 56 -8.08 3.48 -8.01
C ALA A 56 -9.35 4.16 -8.56
N GLY A 57 -10.01 3.54 -9.54
CA GLY A 57 -11.26 4.02 -10.11
C GLY A 57 -12.35 4.18 -9.06
N ALA A 58 -12.53 3.19 -8.18
CA ALA A 58 -13.48 3.23 -7.08
C ALA A 58 -13.22 4.41 -6.12
N GLN A 59 -11.95 4.67 -5.77
CA GLN A 59 -11.58 5.84 -4.96
C GLN A 59 -11.96 7.16 -5.66
N HIS A 60 -11.69 7.29 -6.96
CA HIS A 60 -12.03 8.49 -7.72
C HIS A 60 -13.54 8.72 -7.85
N VAL A 61 -14.32 7.65 -8.05
CA VAL A 61 -15.79 7.74 -8.08
C VAL A 61 -16.31 8.24 -6.74
N LEU A 62 -15.83 7.69 -5.61
CA LEU A 62 -16.22 8.13 -4.27
C LEU A 62 -15.85 9.59 -3.97
N LEU A 63 -14.71 10.06 -4.47
CA LEU A 63 -14.26 11.44 -4.26
C LEU A 63 -14.97 12.46 -5.17
N THR A 64 -15.60 12.01 -6.25
CA THR A 64 -16.31 12.88 -7.20
C THR A 64 -17.79 13.02 -6.86
N ASP A 65 -18.35 12.10 -6.07
CA ASP A 65 -19.75 12.14 -5.64
C ASP A 65 -19.99 13.28 -4.66
N ASP A 66 -20.54 14.39 -5.17
CA ASP A 66 -20.82 15.63 -4.45
C ASP A 66 -22.26 15.69 -3.92
N VAL A 67 -23.12 14.75 -4.32
CA VAL A 67 -24.56 14.76 -4.03
C VAL A 67 -24.86 14.56 -2.54
N PHE A 68 -23.95 13.91 -1.80
CA PHE A 68 -24.13 13.51 -0.41
C PHE A 68 -22.99 13.95 0.52
N ALA A 69 -22.13 14.87 0.05
CA ALA A 69 -20.88 15.20 0.72
C ALA A 69 -21.09 15.68 2.17
N GLU A 70 -21.95 16.66 2.42
CA GLU A 70 -22.08 17.29 3.76
C GLU A 70 -22.52 16.34 4.88
N GLU A 71 -23.37 15.35 4.57
CA GLU A 71 -23.91 14.40 5.57
C GLU A 71 -23.03 13.15 5.73
N HIS A 72 -22.27 12.78 4.70
CA HIS A 72 -21.55 11.50 4.64
C HIS A 72 -20.03 11.60 4.51
N MET A 73 -19.44 12.81 4.54
CA MET A 73 -17.99 13.02 4.43
C MET A 73 -17.15 12.11 5.34
N GLY A 74 -17.59 11.86 6.58
CA GLY A 74 -16.89 10.97 7.51
C GLY A 74 -16.83 9.51 7.03
N VAL A 75 -17.92 9.02 6.46
CA VAL A 75 -18.02 7.66 5.90
C VAL A 75 -17.19 7.56 4.62
N VAL A 76 -17.30 8.56 3.74
CA VAL A 76 -16.51 8.63 2.49
C VAL A 76 -15.02 8.62 2.80
N SER A 77 -14.58 9.43 3.77
CA SER A 77 -13.18 9.46 4.20
C SER A 77 -12.69 8.09 4.70
N ALA A 78 -13.49 7.41 5.54
CA ALA A 78 -13.16 6.08 6.02
C ALA A 78 -13.06 5.04 4.89
N LEU A 79 -13.99 5.06 3.94
CA LEU A 79 -13.99 4.17 2.77
C LEU A 79 -12.78 4.42 1.87
N VAL A 80 -12.44 5.68 1.61
CA VAL A 80 -11.25 6.04 0.81
C VAL A 80 -9.98 5.53 1.49
N GLN A 81 -9.86 5.66 2.82
CA GLN A 81 -8.73 5.09 3.56
C GLN A 81 -8.68 3.56 3.44
N GLN A 82 -9.80 2.87 3.62
CA GLN A 82 -9.88 1.41 3.48
C GLN A 82 -9.48 0.94 2.08
N LEU A 83 -9.98 1.63 1.04
CA LEU A 83 -9.61 1.33 -0.35
C LEU A 83 -8.14 1.61 -0.63
N SER A 84 -7.58 2.69 -0.06
CA SER A 84 -6.16 3.00 -0.20
C SER A 84 -5.28 1.91 0.42
N VAL A 85 -5.62 1.46 1.63
CA VAL A 85 -4.94 0.34 2.30
C VAL A 85 -5.07 -0.93 1.47
N LEU A 86 -6.28 -1.27 1.02
CA LEU A 86 -6.53 -2.46 0.20
C LEU A 86 -5.74 -2.41 -1.12
N GLN A 87 -5.69 -1.26 -1.78
CA GLN A 87 -4.91 -1.09 -3.01
C GLN A 87 -3.42 -1.36 -2.79
N GLN A 88 -2.83 -0.89 -1.69
CA GLN A 88 -1.44 -1.20 -1.36
C GLN A 88 -1.25 -2.69 -1.04
N ARG A 89 -2.18 -3.30 -0.30
CA ARG A 89 -2.16 -4.73 0.00
C ARG A 89 -2.20 -5.57 -1.27
N VAL A 90 -3.10 -5.26 -2.21
CA VAL A 90 -3.23 -5.94 -3.50
C VAL A 90 -1.97 -5.77 -4.33
N ARG A 91 -1.45 -4.54 -4.46
CA ARG A 91 -0.24 -4.25 -5.22
C ARG A 91 0.98 -5.04 -4.74
N HIS A 92 1.16 -5.11 -3.43
CA HIS A 92 2.34 -5.75 -2.82
C HIS A 92 2.12 -7.22 -2.43
N GLY A 93 0.88 -7.69 -2.43
CA GLY A 93 0.48 -9.04 -2.02
C GLY A 93 0.71 -9.31 -0.55
N CYS A 94 0.46 -8.34 0.31
CA CYS A 94 0.78 -8.49 1.73
C CYS A 94 -0.33 -8.02 2.65
N LYS A 95 -0.27 -8.49 3.89
CA LYS A 95 -1.09 -8.00 4.98
C LYS A 95 -0.71 -6.57 5.35
N GLU A 96 -1.62 -5.91 6.05
CA GLU A 96 -1.50 -4.50 6.42
C GLU A 96 -0.26 -4.21 7.28
N ASP A 97 0.17 -5.18 8.10
CA ASP A 97 1.32 -5.06 9.00
C ASP A 97 2.66 -4.85 8.27
N LEU A 98 2.75 -5.24 6.99
CA LEU A 98 3.97 -5.11 6.19
C LEU A 98 4.00 -3.86 5.31
N LEU A 99 2.92 -3.09 5.23
CA LEU A 99 2.81 -1.96 4.27
C LEU A 99 3.90 -0.91 4.44
N GLN A 100 4.39 -0.70 5.66
CA GLN A 100 5.49 0.23 5.92
C GLN A 100 6.84 -0.26 5.38
N LEU A 101 7.04 -1.57 5.25
CA LEU A 101 8.28 -2.19 4.79
C LEU A 101 8.32 -2.44 3.29
N VAL A 102 7.22 -2.94 2.70
CA VAL A 102 7.17 -3.30 1.26
C VAL A 102 7.28 -2.09 0.33
N ASN A 103 7.03 -0.89 0.85
CA ASN A 103 7.25 0.37 0.13
C ASN A 103 8.74 0.72 -0.04
N ILE A 104 9.63 0.05 0.69
CA ILE A 104 11.08 0.25 0.58
C ILE A 104 11.57 -0.50 -0.66
N ARG A 105 12.34 0.20 -1.51
CA ARG A 105 12.97 -0.43 -2.67
C ARG A 105 13.83 -1.62 -2.22
N HIS A 106 13.77 -2.71 -2.99
CA HIS A 106 14.46 -3.98 -2.71
C HIS A 106 13.83 -4.86 -1.62
N VAL A 107 12.77 -4.41 -0.95
CA VAL A 107 11.97 -5.20 -0.03
C VAL A 107 10.67 -5.63 -0.72
N GLY A 108 10.55 -6.91 -1.04
CA GLY A 108 9.29 -7.51 -1.51
C GLY A 108 8.53 -8.19 -0.38
N ARG A 109 7.37 -8.78 -0.69
CA ARG A 109 6.51 -9.54 0.23
C ARG A 109 7.28 -10.48 1.16
N GLN A 110 8.06 -11.40 0.58
CA GLN A 110 8.77 -12.43 1.34
C GLN A 110 9.80 -11.83 2.30
N ARG A 111 10.60 -10.84 1.84
CA ARG A 111 11.61 -10.17 2.66
C ARG A 111 10.97 -9.33 3.76
N ALA A 112 9.85 -8.66 3.48
CA ALA A 112 9.09 -7.94 4.49
C ALA A 112 8.59 -8.89 5.58
N ARG A 113 8.08 -10.07 5.20
CA ARG A 113 7.64 -11.10 6.16
C ARG A 113 8.80 -11.65 6.99
N GLU A 114 9.98 -11.85 6.39
CA GLU A 114 11.20 -12.28 7.10
C GLU A 114 11.68 -11.22 8.12
N LEU A 115 11.65 -9.93 7.74
CA LEU A 115 11.95 -8.83 8.66
C LEU A 115 10.94 -8.75 9.81
N ALA A 116 9.65 -8.88 9.51
CA ALA A 116 8.58 -8.86 10.52
C ALA A 116 8.66 -10.06 11.47
N ALA A 117 9.10 -11.23 10.98
CA ALA A 117 9.35 -12.41 11.82
C ALA A 117 10.51 -12.19 12.82
N LEU A 118 11.45 -11.29 12.50
CA LEU A 118 12.52 -10.85 13.40
C LEU A 118 12.11 -9.67 14.30
N GLY A 119 10.83 -9.26 14.27
CA GLY A 119 10.29 -8.18 15.09
C GLY A 119 10.45 -6.78 14.50
N MET A 120 11.01 -6.64 13.30
CA MET A 120 11.15 -5.35 12.63
C MET A 120 9.91 -5.10 11.77
N ARG A 121 9.09 -4.10 12.12
CA ARG A 121 7.88 -3.74 11.35
C ARG A 121 7.94 -2.33 10.79
N GLU A 122 8.77 -1.47 11.38
CA GLU A 122 8.99 -0.12 10.88
C GLU A 122 10.36 0.03 10.20
N PRO A 123 10.49 0.96 9.23
CA PRO A 123 11.79 1.27 8.65
C PRO A 123 12.84 1.70 9.68
N GLN A 124 12.41 2.32 10.79
CA GLN A 124 13.29 2.73 11.89
C GLN A 124 13.86 1.54 12.64
N ASP A 125 13.07 0.48 12.84
CA ASP A 125 13.51 -0.75 13.51
C ASP A 125 14.62 -1.42 12.73
N VAL A 126 14.50 -1.42 11.39
CA VAL A 126 15.50 -2.00 10.50
C VAL A 126 16.83 -1.27 10.68
N LEU A 127 16.85 0.07 10.70
CA LEU A 127 18.08 0.85 10.92
C LEU A 127 18.71 0.63 12.30
N ARG A 128 17.89 0.35 13.31
CA ARG A 128 18.33 0.13 14.69
C ARG A 128 18.61 -1.34 15.00
N MET A 129 18.68 -2.21 13.99
CA MET A 129 18.86 -3.64 14.22
C MET A 129 20.15 -3.95 14.99
N ASP A 130 20.04 -4.86 15.95
CA ASP A 130 21.20 -5.37 16.67
C ASP A 130 22.10 -6.20 15.75
N ALA A 131 23.40 -6.25 16.06
CA ALA A 131 24.36 -7.06 15.32
C ALA A 131 23.96 -8.55 15.26
N SER A 132 23.37 -9.09 16.34
CA SER A 132 22.87 -10.47 16.35
C SER A 132 21.72 -10.70 15.38
N VAL A 133 20.80 -9.74 15.24
CA VAL A 133 19.68 -9.83 14.30
C VAL A 133 20.18 -9.70 12.87
N LYS A 134 21.16 -8.80 12.64
CA LYS A 134 21.84 -8.66 11.35
C LYS A 134 22.50 -9.96 10.90
N ASP A 135 23.23 -10.64 11.78
CA ASP A 135 23.89 -11.89 11.45
C ASP A 135 22.88 -13.00 11.15
N LYS A 136 21.78 -13.07 11.91
CA LYS A 136 20.67 -13.99 11.64
C LYS A 136 20.05 -13.74 10.27
N LEU A 137 19.82 -12.47 9.92
CA LEU A 137 19.26 -12.06 8.64
C LEU A 137 20.19 -12.43 7.49
N LEU A 138 21.50 -12.16 7.60
CA LEU A 138 22.50 -12.52 6.59
C LEU A 138 22.68 -14.04 6.44
N GLY A 139 22.36 -14.82 7.47
CA GLY A 139 22.30 -16.28 7.40
C GLY A 139 21.10 -16.84 6.63
N GLN A 140 20.07 -16.03 6.37
CA GLN A 140 18.89 -16.46 5.61
C GLN A 140 19.14 -16.44 4.11
N ARG A 141 18.54 -17.40 3.40
CA ARG A 141 18.66 -17.50 1.94
C ARG A 141 18.11 -16.25 1.26
N GLY A 142 18.90 -15.65 0.38
CA GLY A 142 18.49 -14.48 -0.41
C GLY A 142 18.80 -13.14 0.24
N TRP A 143 19.38 -13.15 1.44
CA TRP A 143 19.99 -12.00 2.08
C TRP A 143 21.49 -11.97 1.84
N GLY A 144 22.02 -10.78 1.59
CA GLY A 144 23.45 -10.55 1.39
C GLY A 144 23.83 -9.14 1.83
N PRO A 145 25.11 -8.88 2.12
CA PRO A 145 25.55 -7.61 2.69
C PRO A 145 25.23 -6.43 1.78
N VAL A 146 25.51 -6.56 0.48
CA VAL A 146 25.24 -5.51 -0.53
C VAL A 146 23.75 -5.17 -0.64
N LEU A 147 22.87 -6.17 -0.49
CA LEU A 147 21.42 -5.93 -0.51
C LEU A 147 20.99 -5.15 0.72
N LEU A 148 21.49 -5.56 1.90
CA LEU A 148 21.15 -4.92 3.16
C LEU A 148 21.64 -3.46 3.19
N ASP A 149 22.84 -3.19 2.68
CA ASP A 149 23.37 -1.82 2.56
C ASP A 149 22.48 -0.95 1.67
N LYS A 150 22.02 -1.47 0.51
CA LYS A 150 21.07 -0.77 -0.37
C LYS A 150 19.73 -0.51 0.31
N ILE A 151 19.24 -1.45 1.12
CA ILE A 151 18.01 -1.26 1.89
C ILE A 151 18.21 -0.15 2.92
N PHE A 152 19.33 -0.12 3.65
CA PHE A 152 19.64 0.96 4.59
C PHE A 152 19.76 2.33 3.93
N GLU A 153 20.39 2.41 2.75
CA GLU A 153 20.47 3.65 1.98
C GLU A 153 19.07 4.15 1.58
N GLU A 154 18.19 3.27 1.07
CA GLU A 154 16.84 3.66 0.69
C GLU A 154 16.00 4.07 1.89
N ILE A 155 16.11 3.36 3.03
CA ILE A 155 15.40 3.74 4.25
C ILE A 155 15.82 5.14 4.70
N ASN A 156 17.12 5.43 4.74
CA ASN A 156 17.62 6.76 5.08
C ASN A 156 17.08 7.84 4.12
N ARG A 157 16.97 7.51 2.82
CA ARG A 157 16.39 8.42 1.82
C ARG A 157 14.90 8.66 2.04
N VAL A 158 14.13 7.64 2.43
CA VAL A 158 12.69 7.75 2.72
C VAL A 158 12.46 8.54 4.00
N LEU A 159 13.24 8.29 5.06
CA LEU A 159 13.14 9.02 6.32
C LEU A 159 13.50 10.50 6.18
N LYS A 160 14.56 10.83 5.43
CA LYS A 160 14.90 12.24 5.11
C LYS A 160 13.77 12.95 4.38
N ARG A 161 13.12 12.29 3.42
CA ARG A 161 11.97 12.85 2.69
C ARG A 161 10.76 13.10 3.60
N ARG A 162 10.46 12.17 4.51
CA ARG A 162 9.39 12.37 5.52
C ARG A 162 9.70 13.51 6.49
N ALA A 163 10.96 13.68 6.87
CA ALA A 163 11.38 14.78 7.72
C ALA A 163 11.24 16.14 7.01
N SER A 164 11.60 16.24 5.73
CA SER A 164 11.44 17.49 4.96
C SER A 164 9.96 17.85 4.73
N SER A 165 9.09 16.87 4.46
CA SER A 165 7.66 17.13 4.26
C SER A 165 6.92 17.58 5.53
N THR A 166 7.49 17.32 6.71
CA THR A 166 6.90 17.75 8.00
C THR A 166 7.31 19.19 8.37
N ILE A 167 8.37 19.72 7.74
CA ILE A 167 8.95 21.04 8.05
C ILE A 167 8.49 22.13 7.07
N GLU A 168 7.95 21.76 5.91
CA GLU A 168 7.38 22.72 4.95
C GLU A 168 5.99 23.21 5.40
N GLN A 169 5.94 24.10 6.39
CA GLN A 169 4.98 25.21 6.29
C GLN A 169 5.51 26.13 5.19
N PRO A 170 4.71 26.44 4.14
CA PRO A 170 5.15 27.42 3.15
C PRO A 170 5.47 28.73 3.89
N PRO A 171 6.62 29.39 3.60
CA PRO A 171 6.87 30.71 4.17
C PRO A 171 5.67 31.59 3.83
N SER A 172 5.07 32.28 4.83
CA SER A 172 3.96 33.19 4.56
C SER A 172 4.45 34.18 3.50
N ARG A 173 3.86 34.11 2.31
CA ARG A 173 4.22 35.02 1.23
C ARG A 173 3.94 36.42 1.73
N ALA A 174 4.95 37.29 1.71
CA ALA A 174 4.80 38.69 2.12
C ALA A 174 3.78 39.45 1.24
N ASP A 175 3.36 38.85 0.13
CA ASP A 175 2.34 39.35 -0.79
C ASP A 175 0.91 39.29 -0.21
N ASP A 176 0.68 38.50 0.86
CA ASP A 176 -0.61 38.47 1.59
C ASP A 176 -0.68 39.51 2.72
N ALA A 177 0.26 40.46 2.76
CA ALA A 177 0.13 41.63 3.64
C ALA A 177 -0.91 42.59 3.06
N PRO A 178 -1.98 42.95 3.79
CA PRO A 178 -2.92 43.97 3.32
C PRO A 178 -2.16 45.27 3.05
N LEU A 179 -2.42 45.89 1.90
CA LEU A 179 -1.77 47.13 1.49
C LEU A 179 -2.06 48.23 2.53
N GLU A 180 -1.11 49.14 2.77
CA GLU A 180 -1.32 50.28 3.65
C GLU A 180 -2.57 51.07 3.21
N GLY A 181 -3.66 50.94 3.97
CA GLY A 181 -4.93 51.61 3.71
C GLY A 181 -6.15 50.70 3.51
N GLU A 182 -5.98 49.38 3.35
CA GLU A 182 -7.11 48.46 3.36
C GLU A 182 -7.70 48.37 4.77
N ARG A 183 -8.91 48.90 4.95
CA ARG A 183 -9.69 48.69 6.17
C ARG A 183 -10.06 47.22 6.22
N SER A 184 -9.63 46.54 7.27
CA SER A 184 -10.11 45.22 7.60
C SER A 184 -11.59 45.34 8.02
N GLU A 185 -12.50 45.14 7.07
CA GLU A 185 -13.93 45.04 7.35
C GLU A 185 -14.21 43.65 7.93
N HIS A 186 -13.94 43.52 9.23
CA HIS A 186 -14.53 42.46 10.03
C HIS A 186 -15.92 42.91 10.50
N ALA A 187 -16.96 42.25 9.98
CA ALA A 187 -18.26 42.09 10.62
C ALA A 187 -18.55 40.60 10.76
#